data_AF-A0A182P1L4-F1
#
_entry.id   AF-A0A182P1L4-F1
#
_cell.length_a   1.000
_cell.length_b   1.000
_cell.length_c   1.000
_cell.angle_alpha   90.00
_cell.angle_beta   90.00
_cell.angle_gamma   90.00
#
_symmetry.space_group_name_H-M   'P 1'
#
loop_
_entity.id
_entity.type
_entity.pdbx_description
1 polymer ?
#
loop_
_entity_poly.entity_id
_entity_poly.type
_entity_poly.pdbx_seq_one_letter_code
_entity_poly.pdbx_strand_id
1 'polypeptide(L)'
;MASERYELNMSMKCVKYMIFVISITFAIVAAMLLSMAVAIGNLFDDFQNFIDSHFFVPPNLLIAIGIILLVIALFGCVGALKESTAMINIYGALLLSVFVLQLAAAITAFVMRGQVSMMVRQKIFDSMADYKQQEGYRNPIDTLQNTLECCGVDGFSDWAQFLPSDGTVMEYPETCCAAPPVNGECMPREYGCYARLSWLISQGSVLIATGTVAVAFVQVLGAVCAFMLASAIRRAKTLRATRRWHLQQSLGIMTKPIEPQYTGMEKSEANVDPDKYLPTSPSVN
;
A
#
# COMPACT_ATOMS: atom_id res chain seq x y z
N MET A 1 0.34 36.64 23.06
CA MET A 1 -0.23 35.72 24.07
C MET A 1 -1.67 35.21 23.81
N ALA A 2 -2.73 36.03 23.72
CA ALA A 2 -4.10 35.52 23.50
C ALA A 2 -4.34 35.08 22.03
N SER A 3 -3.87 35.88 21.06
CA SER A 3 -3.91 35.55 19.63
C SER A 3 -3.08 34.29 19.31
N GLU A 4 -1.83 34.16 19.80
CA GLU A 4 -1.03 32.93 19.63
C GLU A 4 -1.69 31.65 20.20
N ARG A 5 -2.41 31.77 21.32
CA ARG A 5 -3.15 30.62 21.88
C ARG A 5 -4.35 30.23 21.04
N TYR A 6 -5.00 31.20 20.39
CA TYR A 6 -6.11 30.94 19.47
C TYR A 6 -5.64 30.24 18.20
N GLU A 7 -4.57 30.74 17.58
CA GLU A 7 -3.92 30.14 16.40
C GLU A 7 -3.49 28.69 16.65
N LEU A 8 -2.80 28.44 17.78
CA LEU A 8 -2.34 27.10 18.13
C LEU A 8 -3.50 26.11 18.32
N ASN A 9 -4.61 26.57 18.93
CA ASN A 9 -5.80 25.74 19.15
C ASN A 9 -6.53 25.43 17.84
N MET A 10 -6.57 26.38 16.90
CA MET A 10 -7.16 26.18 15.58
C MET A 10 -6.33 25.17 14.75
N SER A 11 -5.01 25.33 14.70
CA SER A 11 -4.13 24.40 13.98
C SER A 11 -4.19 22.98 14.56
N MET A 12 -4.23 22.80 15.88
CA MET A 12 -4.36 21.47 16.49
C MET A 12 -5.68 20.78 16.14
N LYS A 13 -6.79 21.53 16.07
CA LYS A 13 -8.09 20.97 15.64
C LYS A 13 -8.07 20.56 14.17
N CYS A 14 -7.49 21.40 13.30
CA CYS A 14 -7.35 21.10 11.89
C CYS A 14 -6.51 19.83 11.65
N VAL A 15 -5.35 19.71 12.30
CA VAL A 15 -4.48 18.52 12.15
C VAL A 15 -5.16 17.25 12.67
N LYS A 16 -5.90 17.32 13.78
CA LYS A 16 -6.69 16.18 14.28
C LYS A 16 -7.75 15.74 13.26
N TYR A 17 -8.46 16.69 12.66
CA TYR A 17 -9.46 16.39 11.65
C TYR A 17 -8.83 15.75 10.41
N MET A 18 -7.68 16.25 9.94
CA MET A 18 -6.95 15.66 8.82
C MET A 18 -6.54 14.20 9.10
N ILE A 19 -5.96 13.92 10.28
CA ILE A 19 -5.59 12.54 10.66
C ILE A 19 -6.83 11.64 10.75
N PHE A 20 -7.94 12.15 11.29
CA PHE A 20 -9.19 11.40 11.37
C PHE A 20 -9.73 11.06 9.97
N VAL A 21 -9.76 12.03 9.06
CA VAL A 21 -10.19 11.82 7.67
C VAL A 21 -9.31 10.80 6.97
N ILE A 22 -7.98 10.94 7.04
CA ILE A 22 -7.04 9.98 6.44
C ILE A 22 -7.27 8.57 7.01
N SER A 23 -7.44 8.46 8.33
CA SER A 23 -7.69 7.16 8.99
C SER A 23 -9.01 6.52 8.52
N ILE A 24 -10.08 7.31 8.37
CA ILE A 24 -11.35 6.83 7.83
C ILE A 24 -11.20 6.40 6.37
N THR A 25 -10.45 7.13 5.53
CA THR A 25 -10.20 6.70 4.14
C THR A 25 -9.47 5.35 4.09
N PHE A 26 -8.46 5.14 4.94
CA PHE A 26 -7.80 3.83 5.03
C PHE A 26 -8.73 2.73 5.54
N ALA A 27 -9.64 3.02 6.48
CA ALA A 27 -10.63 2.06 6.93
C ALA A 27 -11.63 1.66 5.83
N ILE A 28 -12.08 2.63 5.01
CA ILE A 28 -12.98 2.35 3.87
C ILE A 28 -12.27 1.50 2.82
N VAL A 29 -11.03 1.85 2.46
CA VAL A 29 -10.23 1.05 1.52
C VAL A 29 -9.99 -0.36 2.06
N ALA A 30 -9.67 -0.51 3.36
CA ALA A 30 -9.52 -1.81 3.99
C ALA A 30 -10.81 -2.66 3.91
N ALA A 31 -11.97 -2.06 4.18
CA ALA A 31 -13.25 -2.75 4.09
C ALA A 31 -13.56 -3.22 2.66
N MET A 32 -13.26 -2.40 1.65
CA MET A 32 -13.41 -2.76 0.23
C MET A 32 -12.46 -3.89 -0.19
N LEU A 33 -11.21 -3.88 0.29
CA LEU A 33 -10.26 -4.96 0.00
C LEU A 33 -10.69 -6.28 0.65
N LEU A 34 -11.15 -6.23 1.90
CA LEU A 34 -11.63 -7.42 2.62
C LEU A 34 -12.89 -7.98 1.99
N SER A 35 -13.85 -7.14 1.58
CA SER A 35 -15.07 -7.60 0.91
C SER A 35 -14.77 -8.24 -0.44
N MET A 36 -13.87 -7.64 -1.23
CA MET A 36 -13.40 -8.22 -2.50
C MET A 36 -12.68 -9.56 -2.27
N ALA A 37 -11.82 -9.65 -1.26
CA ALA A 37 -11.11 -10.88 -0.96
C ALA A 37 -12.04 -12.03 -0.57
N VAL A 38 -13.07 -11.75 0.25
CA VAL A 38 -14.08 -12.74 0.61
C VAL A 38 -14.94 -13.13 -0.59
N ALA A 39 -15.32 -12.18 -1.45
CA ALA A 39 -16.06 -12.48 -2.66
C ALA A 39 -15.28 -13.41 -3.60
N ILE A 40 -13.99 -13.12 -3.81
CA ILE A 40 -13.09 -13.96 -4.59
C ILE A 40 -12.90 -15.34 -3.92
N GLY A 41 -12.72 -15.37 -2.60
CA GLY A 41 -12.59 -16.61 -1.83
C GLY A 41 -13.80 -17.52 -1.99
N ASN A 42 -15.02 -16.98 -1.82
CA ASN A 42 -16.26 -17.75 -1.98
C ASN A 42 -16.42 -18.32 -3.39
N LEU A 43 -16.00 -17.57 -4.43
CA LEU A 43 -16.04 -18.06 -5.81
C LEU A 43 -15.09 -19.23 -6.04
N PHE A 44 -13.94 -19.25 -5.37
CA PHE A 44 -12.97 -20.35 -5.50
C PHE A 44 -13.25 -21.51 -4.54
N ASP A 45 -13.93 -21.26 -3.41
CA ASP A 45 -14.33 -22.28 -2.44
C ASP A 45 -15.21 -23.37 -3.06
N ASP A 46 -16.15 -22.96 -3.92
CA ASP A 46 -17.04 -23.88 -4.66
C ASP A 46 -16.29 -24.84 -5.61
N PHE A 47 -15.02 -24.55 -5.92
CA PHE A 47 -14.18 -25.35 -6.81
C PHE A 47 -12.90 -25.88 -6.13
N GLN A 48 -12.80 -25.85 -4.80
CA GLN A 48 -11.60 -26.28 -4.06
C GLN A 48 -11.08 -27.68 -4.41
N ASN A 49 -11.99 -28.62 -4.73
CA ASN A 49 -11.61 -29.98 -5.12
C ASN A 49 -10.99 -30.06 -6.52
N PHE A 50 -11.04 -28.98 -7.30
CA PHE A 50 -10.60 -28.92 -8.69
C PHE A 50 -9.53 -27.84 -8.93
N ILE A 51 -9.23 -26.97 -7.94
CA ILE A 51 -8.35 -25.82 -8.13
C ILE A 51 -7.08 -25.96 -7.29
N ASP A 52 -5.94 -25.71 -7.93
CA ASP A 52 -4.63 -25.74 -7.29
C ASP A 52 -4.48 -24.66 -6.21
N SER A 53 -3.67 -24.97 -5.18
CA SER A 53 -3.44 -24.06 -4.04
C SER A 53 -2.90 -22.66 -4.44
N HIS A 54 -2.26 -22.55 -5.61
CA HIS A 54 -1.73 -21.30 -6.15
C HIS A 54 -2.80 -20.24 -6.44
N PHE A 55 -4.05 -20.63 -6.70
CA PHE A 55 -5.14 -19.70 -6.98
C PHE A 55 -5.62 -18.93 -5.73
N PHE A 56 -5.29 -19.42 -4.53
CA PHE A 56 -5.64 -18.75 -3.27
C PHE A 56 -4.61 -17.69 -2.84
N VAL A 57 -3.48 -17.57 -3.55
CA VAL A 57 -2.43 -16.60 -3.20
C VAL A 57 -2.92 -15.14 -3.33
N PRO A 58 -3.56 -14.71 -4.44
CA PRO A 58 -4.07 -13.34 -4.55
C PRO A 58 -5.10 -12.93 -3.47
N PRO A 59 -6.19 -13.68 -3.21
CA PRO A 59 -7.16 -13.27 -2.19
C PRO A 59 -6.56 -13.24 -0.78
N ASN A 60 -5.65 -14.17 -0.44
CA ASN A 60 -4.97 -14.17 0.85
C ASN A 60 -4.11 -12.91 1.06
N LEU A 61 -3.44 -12.43 0.00
CA LEU A 61 -2.69 -11.17 0.04
C LEU A 61 -3.62 -9.96 0.26
N LEU A 62 -4.79 -9.93 -0.38
CA LEU A 62 -5.77 -8.86 -0.16
C LEU A 62 -6.26 -8.83 1.29
N ILE A 63 -6.50 -10.00 1.91
CA ILE A 63 -6.88 -10.10 3.32
C ILE A 63 -5.77 -9.53 4.22
N ALA A 64 -4.52 -9.96 4.00
CA ALA A 64 -3.38 -9.50 4.79
C ALA A 64 -3.21 -7.97 4.71
N ILE A 65 -3.27 -7.39 3.51
CA ILE A 65 -3.19 -5.93 3.31
C ILE A 65 -4.37 -5.22 3.97
N GLY A 66 -5.59 -5.75 3.81
CA GLY A 66 -6.80 -5.18 4.42
C GLY A 66 -6.71 -5.11 5.94
N ILE A 67 -6.24 -6.18 6.59
CA ILE A 67 -6.04 -6.20 8.05
C ILE A 67 -5.01 -5.16 8.49
N ILE A 68 -3.87 -5.07 7.79
CA ILE A 68 -2.82 -4.08 8.10
C ILE A 68 -3.37 -2.66 8.01
N LEU A 69 -4.11 -2.33 6.95
CA LEU A 69 -4.72 -1.01 6.77
C LEU A 69 -5.75 -0.69 7.87
N LEU A 70 -6.53 -1.68 8.29
CA LEU A 70 -7.49 -1.52 9.38
C LEU A 70 -6.79 -1.23 10.70
N VAL A 71 -5.71 -1.95 11.01
CA VAL A 71 -4.89 -1.69 12.21
C VAL A 71 -4.31 -0.28 12.19
N ILE A 72 -3.75 0.15 11.06
CA ILE A 72 -3.23 1.52 10.89
C ILE A 72 -4.35 2.55 11.12
N ALA A 73 -5.52 2.35 10.52
CA ALA A 73 -6.67 3.23 10.70
C ALA A 73 -7.14 3.31 12.15
N LEU A 74 -7.15 2.19 12.88
CA LEU A 74 -7.51 2.16 14.31
C LEU A 74 -6.55 3.00 15.15
N PHE A 75 -5.24 2.86 14.95
CA PHE A 75 -4.25 3.68 15.67
C PHE A 75 -4.39 5.17 15.35
N GLY A 76 -4.67 5.52 14.10
CA GLY A 76 -4.91 6.90 13.69
C GLY A 76 -6.16 7.50 14.33
N CYS A 77 -7.30 6.80 14.25
CA CYS A 77 -8.56 7.22 14.87
C CYS A 77 -8.46 7.31 16.40
N VAL A 78 -8.00 6.26 17.07
CA VAL A 78 -7.86 6.24 18.54
C VAL A 78 -6.82 7.25 19.01
N GLY A 79 -5.73 7.41 18.26
CA GLY A 79 -4.68 8.40 18.54
C GLY A 79 -5.22 9.83 18.49
N ALA A 80 -5.99 10.16 17.44
CA ALA A 80 -6.62 11.47 17.29
C ALA A 80 -7.67 11.75 18.39
N LEU A 81 -8.49 10.76 18.74
CA LEU A 81 -9.56 10.89 19.75
C LEU A 81 -9.03 10.95 21.19
N LYS A 82 -8.08 10.07 21.55
CA LYS A 82 -7.53 10.01 22.92
C LYS A 82 -6.42 11.02 23.19
N GLU A 83 -6.01 11.80 22.18
CA GLU A 83 -4.87 12.72 22.24
C GLU A 83 -3.59 12.05 22.81
N SER A 84 -3.44 10.75 22.53
CA SER A 84 -2.34 9.96 23.05
C SER A 84 -1.14 10.07 22.14
N THR A 85 -0.10 10.75 22.61
CA THR A 85 1.17 10.92 21.90
C THR A 85 1.78 9.59 21.45
N ALA A 86 1.67 8.54 22.28
CA ALA A 86 2.22 7.22 21.95
C ALA A 86 1.48 6.59 20.76
N MET A 87 0.15 6.61 20.76
CA MET A 87 -0.67 6.07 19.66
C MET A 87 -0.44 6.83 18.35
N ILE A 88 -0.33 8.16 18.40
CA ILE A 88 -0.07 8.99 17.22
C ILE A 88 1.34 8.74 16.67
N ASN A 89 2.35 8.57 17.54
CA ASN A 89 3.70 8.19 17.13
C ASN A 89 3.71 6.80 16.45
N ILE A 90 2.99 5.81 17.00
CA ILE A 90 2.86 4.48 16.41
C ILE A 90 2.21 4.57 15.03
N TYR A 91 1.12 5.32 14.91
CA TYR A 91 0.47 5.58 13.62
C TYR A 91 1.44 6.17 12.59
N GLY A 92 2.19 7.22 12.95
CA GLY A 92 3.19 7.82 12.06
C GLY A 92 4.32 6.84 11.69
N ALA A 93 4.80 6.05 12.64
CA ALA A 93 5.83 5.03 12.39
C ALA A 93 5.32 3.91 11.45
N LEU A 94 4.07 3.46 11.60
CA LEU A 94 3.45 2.49 10.71
C LEU A 94 3.32 3.04 9.28
N LEU A 95 2.91 4.30 9.11
CA LEU A 95 2.85 4.92 7.78
C LEU A 95 4.23 4.99 7.10
N LEU A 96 5.27 5.37 7.85
CA LEU A 96 6.63 5.38 7.33
C LEU A 96 7.14 3.98 6.98
N SER A 97 6.82 2.98 7.81
CA SER A 97 7.14 1.58 7.53
C SER A 97 6.54 1.12 6.21
N VAL A 98 5.24 1.36 5.99
CA VAL A 98 4.58 1.01 4.74
C VAL A 98 5.17 1.77 3.55
N PHE A 99 5.51 3.05 3.71
CA PHE A 99 6.17 3.82 2.66
C PHE A 99 7.53 3.22 2.25
N VAL A 100 8.34 2.80 3.21
CA VAL A 100 9.63 2.13 2.93
C VAL A 100 9.42 0.80 2.22
N LEU A 101 8.45 -0.02 2.66
CA LEU A 101 8.09 -1.27 1.99
C LEU A 101 7.60 -1.01 0.55
N GLN A 102 6.83 0.04 0.33
CA GLN A 102 6.32 0.45 -0.97
C GLN A 102 7.47 0.85 -1.91
N LEU A 103 8.45 1.62 -1.42
CA LEU A 103 9.65 1.96 -2.18
C LEU A 103 10.50 0.73 -2.51
N ALA A 104 10.72 -0.17 -1.54
CA ALA A 104 11.47 -1.40 -1.76
C ALA A 104 10.79 -2.29 -2.83
N ALA A 105 9.46 -2.43 -2.76
CA ALA A 105 8.69 -3.17 -3.76
C ALA A 105 8.78 -2.52 -5.14
N ALA A 106 8.67 -1.19 -5.24
CA ALA A 106 8.79 -0.47 -6.52
C ALA A 106 10.18 -0.63 -7.15
N ILE A 107 11.25 -0.53 -6.35
CA ILE A 107 12.63 -0.74 -6.82
C ILE A 107 12.80 -2.19 -7.30
N THR A 108 12.32 -3.16 -6.53
CA THR A 108 12.41 -4.59 -6.88
C THR A 108 11.67 -4.88 -8.18
N ALA A 109 10.45 -4.37 -8.33
CA ALA A 109 9.66 -4.52 -9.55
C ALA A 109 10.38 -3.90 -10.78
N PHE A 110 11.01 -2.74 -10.61
CA PHE A 110 11.76 -2.09 -11.68
C PHE A 110 13.02 -2.87 -12.09
N VAL A 111 13.76 -3.41 -11.12
CA VAL A 111 14.98 -4.20 -11.35
C VAL A 111 14.64 -5.55 -11.98
N MET A 112 13.59 -6.22 -11.51
CA MET A 112 13.21 -7.56 -11.96
C MET A 112 12.31 -7.56 -13.21
N ARG A 113 11.97 -6.40 -13.80
CA ARG A 113 11.05 -6.32 -14.95
C ARG A 113 11.39 -7.28 -16.10
N GLY A 114 12.68 -7.41 -16.42
CA GLY A 114 13.16 -8.31 -17.48
C GLY A 114 13.04 -9.79 -17.11
N GLN A 115 13.33 -10.12 -15.84
CA GLN A 115 13.16 -11.48 -15.33
C GLN A 115 11.69 -11.87 -15.32
N VAL A 116 10.79 -10.96 -14.90
CA VAL A 116 9.35 -11.18 -14.93
C VAL A 116 8.87 -11.44 -16.37
N SER A 117 9.33 -10.68 -17.36
CA SER A 117 8.95 -10.96 -18.76
C SER A 117 9.35 -12.36 -19.22
N MET A 118 10.56 -12.81 -18.86
CA MET A 118 11.04 -14.16 -19.20
C MET A 118 10.27 -15.23 -18.44
N MET A 119 9.99 -15.02 -17.15
CA MET A 119 9.18 -15.95 -16.35
C MET A 119 7.77 -16.10 -16.91
N VAL A 120 7.14 -15.01 -17.35
CA VAL A 120 5.80 -15.06 -17.97
C VAL A 120 5.84 -15.86 -19.26
N ARG A 121 6.81 -15.60 -20.15
CA ARG A 121 6.99 -16.41 -21.37
C ARG A 121 7.19 -17.88 -21.06
N GLN A 122 8.09 -18.18 -20.12
CA GLN A 122 8.37 -19.55 -19.69
C GLN A 122 7.11 -20.22 -19.13
N LYS A 123 6.31 -19.52 -18.32
CA LYS A 123 5.06 -20.07 -17.79
C LYS A 123 4.03 -20.38 -18.87
N ILE A 124 3.93 -19.55 -19.91
CA ILE A 124 3.07 -19.83 -21.06
C ILE A 124 3.60 -21.08 -21.80
N PHE A 125 4.91 -21.14 -22.04
CA PHE A 125 5.57 -22.26 -22.70
C PHE A 125 5.41 -23.59 -21.93
N ASP A 126 5.66 -23.58 -20.62
CA ASP A 126 5.49 -24.75 -19.75
C ASP A 126 4.02 -25.23 -19.78
N SER A 127 3.06 -24.29 -19.79
CA SER A 127 1.62 -24.63 -19.91
C SER A 127 1.29 -25.27 -21.26
N MET A 128 1.99 -24.92 -22.34
CA MET A 128 1.87 -25.58 -23.65
C MET A 128 2.51 -26.97 -23.63
N ALA A 129 3.64 -27.15 -22.94
CA ALA A 129 4.33 -28.44 -22.80
C ALA A 129 3.45 -29.48 -22.09
N ASP A 130 2.70 -29.04 -21.08
CA ASP A 130 1.82 -29.90 -20.29
C ASP A 130 0.46 -30.15 -20.97
N TYR A 131 0.25 -29.64 -22.20
CA TYR A 131 -1.06 -29.64 -22.86
C TYR A 131 -1.70 -31.02 -23.01
N LYS A 132 -0.94 -32.01 -23.47
CA LYS A 132 -1.43 -33.39 -23.70
C LYS A 132 -1.58 -34.23 -22.42
N GLN A 133 -0.98 -33.83 -21.31
CA GLN A 133 -1.05 -34.62 -20.07
C GLN A 133 -2.33 -34.34 -19.27
N GLN A 134 -3.06 -33.27 -19.60
CA GLN A 134 -4.24 -32.82 -18.86
C GLN A 134 -5.55 -33.14 -19.60
N GLU A 135 -5.77 -34.40 -19.98
CA GLU A 135 -7.08 -34.83 -20.53
C GLU A 135 -8.16 -34.77 -19.44
N GLY A 136 -8.91 -33.67 -19.38
CA GLY A 136 -10.06 -33.49 -18.48
C GLY A 136 -10.06 -32.20 -17.66
N TYR A 137 -8.93 -31.47 -17.58
CA TYR A 137 -8.85 -30.17 -16.91
C TYR A 137 -8.92 -29.02 -17.93
N ARG A 138 -9.58 -27.89 -17.59
CA ARG A 138 -9.50 -26.68 -18.41
C ARG A 138 -8.06 -26.20 -18.44
N ASN A 139 -7.35 -26.47 -19.52
CA ASN A 139 -5.95 -26.13 -19.61
C ASN A 139 -5.74 -24.62 -19.42
N PRO A 140 -4.81 -24.18 -18.55
CA PRO A 140 -4.51 -22.75 -18.37
C PRO A 140 -4.22 -22.03 -19.70
N ILE A 141 -3.58 -22.71 -20.67
CA ILE A 141 -3.29 -22.11 -21.97
C ILE A 141 -4.56 -21.89 -22.80
N ASP A 142 -5.55 -22.78 -22.72
CA ASP A 142 -6.83 -22.62 -23.42
C ASP A 142 -7.61 -21.43 -22.88
N THR A 143 -7.61 -21.25 -21.55
CA THR A 143 -8.23 -20.09 -20.91
C THR A 143 -7.51 -18.81 -21.33
N LEU A 144 -6.18 -18.82 -21.37
CA LEU A 144 -5.38 -17.68 -21.79
C LEU A 144 -5.65 -17.30 -23.26
N GLN A 145 -5.60 -18.27 -24.17
CA GLN A 145 -5.80 -18.08 -25.62
C GLN A 145 -7.20 -17.53 -25.94
N ASN A 146 -8.24 -18.08 -25.31
CA ASN A 146 -9.61 -17.59 -25.47
C ASN A 146 -9.82 -16.19 -24.84
N THR A 147 -9.24 -15.94 -23.66
CA THR A 147 -9.45 -14.67 -22.94
C THR A 147 -8.72 -13.51 -23.60
N LEU A 148 -7.50 -13.75 -24.10
CA LEU A 148 -6.65 -12.70 -24.70
C LEU A 148 -6.70 -12.68 -26.22
N GLU A 149 -7.47 -13.58 -26.83
CA GLU A 149 -7.56 -13.73 -28.28
C GLU A 149 -6.17 -13.82 -28.94
N CYS A 150 -5.37 -14.77 -28.44
CA CYS A 150 -3.98 -14.98 -28.85
C CYS A 150 -3.68 -16.47 -29.11
N CYS A 151 -2.51 -16.76 -29.68
CA CYS A 151 -2.06 -18.14 -29.88
C CYS A 151 -0.55 -18.31 -29.71
N GLY A 152 -0.15 -19.33 -28.94
CA GLY A 152 1.24 -19.61 -28.63
C GLY A 152 1.90 -18.54 -27.74
N VAL A 153 3.22 -18.62 -27.54
CA VAL A 153 3.96 -17.67 -26.70
C VAL A 153 4.14 -16.36 -27.45
N ASP A 154 4.88 -16.41 -28.56
CA ASP A 154 5.12 -15.29 -29.47
C ASP A 154 4.34 -15.47 -30.78
N GLY A 155 3.87 -16.69 -31.11
CA GLY A 155 2.92 -16.93 -32.21
C GLY A 155 2.47 -18.39 -32.34
N PHE A 156 1.54 -18.65 -33.26
CA PHE A 156 0.96 -19.99 -33.46
C PHE A 156 1.99 -21.08 -33.80
N SER A 157 3.12 -20.71 -34.40
CA SER A 157 4.21 -21.62 -34.75
C SER A 157 4.84 -22.32 -33.54
N ASP A 158 4.68 -21.77 -32.33
CA ASP A 158 5.24 -22.34 -31.10
C ASP A 158 4.64 -23.73 -30.79
N TRP A 159 3.44 -24.02 -31.30
CA TRP A 159 2.76 -25.31 -31.14
C TRP A 159 3.45 -26.48 -31.85
N ALA A 160 4.26 -26.21 -32.88
CA ALA A 160 4.96 -27.26 -33.62
C ALA A 160 5.94 -28.08 -32.77
N GLN A 161 6.33 -27.58 -31.60
CA GLN A 161 7.20 -28.29 -30.65
C GLN A 161 6.44 -29.31 -29.79
N PHE A 162 5.12 -29.16 -29.66
CA PHE A 162 4.28 -29.92 -28.71
C PHE A 162 3.23 -30.80 -29.40
N LEU A 163 2.81 -30.40 -30.60
CA LEU A 163 1.85 -31.12 -31.42
C LEU A 163 2.56 -31.57 -32.72
N PRO A 164 2.89 -32.86 -32.88
CA PRO A 164 3.55 -33.36 -34.07
C PRO A 164 2.65 -33.22 -35.29
N SER A 165 3.12 -32.54 -36.33
CA SER A 165 2.43 -32.41 -37.61
C SER A 165 2.76 -33.60 -38.53
N ASP A 166 1.76 -34.09 -39.27
CA ASP A 166 1.90 -35.12 -40.32
C ASP A 166 2.49 -34.56 -41.64
N GLY A 167 3.11 -33.36 -41.59
CA GLY A 167 3.84 -32.73 -42.69
C GLY A 167 3.01 -31.92 -43.68
N THR A 168 1.69 -31.90 -43.55
CA THR A 168 0.77 -31.18 -44.45
C THR A 168 0.04 -30.00 -43.79
N VAL A 169 -0.22 -30.06 -42.48
CA VAL A 169 -0.93 -29.02 -41.71
C VAL A 169 -0.32 -28.93 -40.30
N MET A 170 -0.03 -27.72 -39.82
CA MET A 170 0.42 -27.49 -38.45
C MET A 170 -0.76 -27.70 -37.49
N GLU A 171 -0.58 -28.53 -36.47
CA GLU A 171 -1.61 -28.80 -35.47
C GLU A 171 -1.48 -27.82 -34.29
N TYR A 172 -2.60 -27.26 -33.85
CA TYR A 172 -2.73 -26.38 -32.68
C TYR A 172 -4.13 -26.51 -32.08
N PRO A 173 -4.35 -26.14 -30.80
CA PRO A 173 -5.65 -26.25 -30.14
C PRO A 173 -6.75 -25.43 -30.83
N GLU A 174 -8.02 -25.87 -30.68
CA GLU A 174 -9.18 -25.13 -31.19
C GLU A 174 -9.28 -23.70 -30.61
N THR A 175 -8.75 -23.46 -29.41
CA THR A 175 -8.71 -22.13 -28.78
C THR A 175 -7.81 -21.12 -29.50
N CYS A 176 -6.88 -21.62 -30.34
CA CYS A 176 -6.04 -20.82 -31.24
C CYS A 176 -6.80 -20.32 -32.47
N CYS A 177 -8.02 -20.81 -32.75
CA CYS A 177 -8.81 -20.43 -33.91
C CYS A 177 -9.46 -19.05 -33.75
N ALA A 178 -9.29 -18.17 -34.74
CA ALA A 178 -9.89 -16.82 -34.73
C ALA A 178 -11.41 -16.82 -35.02
N ALA A 179 -11.90 -17.83 -35.72
CA ALA A 179 -13.31 -18.08 -35.98
C ALA A 179 -13.61 -19.59 -35.87
N PRO A 180 -14.85 -20.00 -35.52
CA PRO A 180 -15.23 -21.40 -35.61
C PRO A 180 -14.98 -21.90 -37.04
N PRO A 181 -14.36 -23.07 -37.21
CA PRO A 181 -13.90 -23.53 -38.52
C PRO A 181 -15.09 -23.65 -39.49
N VAL A 182 -15.09 -22.86 -40.56
CA VAL A 182 -16.01 -23.01 -41.68
C VAL A 182 -15.33 -23.96 -42.67
N ASN A 183 -15.95 -25.12 -42.93
CA ASN A 183 -15.39 -26.20 -43.76
C ASN A 183 -14.12 -26.89 -43.20
N GLY A 184 -13.85 -26.79 -41.89
CA GLY A 184 -12.71 -27.46 -41.26
C GLY A 184 -11.38 -26.70 -41.36
N GLU A 185 -11.36 -25.51 -41.98
CA GLU A 185 -10.19 -24.64 -42.00
C GLU A 185 -10.23 -23.66 -40.83
N CYS A 186 -9.33 -23.85 -39.87
CA CYS A 186 -9.13 -22.92 -38.77
C CYS A 186 -7.99 -21.95 -39.11
N MET A 187 -8.29 -20.65 -39.16
CA MET A 187 -7.25 -19.62 -39.25
C MET A 187 -6.72 -19.31 -37.83
N PRO A 188 -5.40 -19.45 -37.59
CA PRO A 188 -4.83 -19.20 -36.28
C PRO A 188 -4.86 -17.71 -35.97
N ARG A 189 -5.00 -17.37 -34.68
CA ARG A 189 -4.88 -15.99 -34.21
C ARG A 189 -3.46 -15.46 -34.47
N GLU A 190 -3.39 -14.26 -35.02
CA GLU A 190 -2.13 -13.64 -35.49
C GLU A 190 -1.17 -13.27 -34.35
N TYR A 191 -1.71 -12.95 -33.16
CA TYR A 191 -0.91 -12.42 -32.05
C TYR A 191 -0.51 -13.50 -31.05
N GLY A 192 0.78 -13.51 -30.66
CA GLY A 192 1.27 -14.29 -29.53
C GLY A 192 0.69 -13.85 -28.17
N CYS A 193 0.50 -14.80 -27.26
CA CYS A 193 -0.12 -14.52 -25.96
C CYS A 193 0.72 -13.64 -25.06
N TYR A 194 2.05 -13.72 -25.12
CA TYR A 194 2.91 -12.83 -24.36
C TYR A 194 2.74 -11.36 -24.79
N ALA A 195 2.65 -11.09 -26.09
CA ALA A 195 2.47 -9.73 -26.60
C ALA A 195 1.12 -9.13 -26.15
N ARG A 196 0.03 -9.91 -26.25
CA ARG A 196 -1.30 -9.49 -25.77
C ARG A 196 -1.34 -9.30 -24.25
N LEU A 197 -0.79 -10.24 -23.50
CA LEU A 197 -0.74 -10.18 -22.04
C LEU A 197 0.10 -9.00 -21.55
N SER A 198 1.28 -8.77 -22.13
CA SER A 198 2.14 -7.65 -21.77
C SER A 198 1.51 -6.30 -22.12
N TRP A 199 0.75 -6.21 -23.21
CA TRP A 199 -0.04 -5.02 -23.53
C TRP A 199 -1.15 -4.77 -22.49
N LEU A 200 -1.90 -5.80 -22.09
CA LEU A 200 -2.93 -5.69 -21.06
C LEU A 200 -2.33 -5.28 -19.70
N ILE A 201 -1.23 -5.92 -19.30
CA ILE A 201 -0.48 -5.57 -18.09
C ILE A 201 0.02 -4.13 -18.17
N SER A 202 0.50 -3.68 -19.33
CA SER A 202 0.96 -2.30 -19.52
C SER A 202 -0.17 -1.30 -19.27
N GLN A 203 -1.39 -1.57 -19.72
CA GLN A 203 -2.55 -0.71 -19.44
C GLN A 203 -2.88 -0.68 -17.94
N GLY A 204 -2.91 -1.85 -17.29
CA GLY A 204 -3.14 -1.95 -15.84
C GLY A 204 -2.02 -1.31 -15.00
N SER A 205 -0.78 -1.36 -15.48
CA SER A 205 0.39 -0.85 -14.75
C SER A 205 0.34 0.66 -14.53
N VAL A 206 -0.25 1.43 -15.44
CA VAL A 206 -0.41 2.88 -15.30
C VAL A 206 -1.36 3.21 -14.14
N LEU A 207 -2.48 2.49 -14.02
CA LEU A 207 -3.42 2.66 -12.91
C LEU A 207 -2.78 2.29 -11.57
N ILE A 208 -2.03 1.19 -11.53
CA ILE A 208 -1.32 0.76 -10.32
C ILE A 208 -0.23 1.79 -9.95
N ALA A 209 0.54 2.27 -10.91
CA ALA A 209 1.61 3.24 -10.68
C ALA A 209 1.06 4.57 -10.14
N THR A 210 0.02 5.12 -10.78
CA THR A 210 -0.63 6.36 -10.32
C THR A 210 -1.25 6.19 -8.94
N GLY A 211 -1.95 5.09 -8.67
CA GLY A 211 -2.48 4.77 -7.34
C GLY A 211 -1.39 4.65 -6.27
N THR A 212 -0.28 3.99 -6.60
CA THR A 212 0.89 3.82 -5.72
C THR A 212 1.48 5.19 -5.34
N VAL A 213 1.67 6.09 -6.32
CA VAL A 213 2.17 7.45 -6.06
C VAL A 213 1.21 8.26 -5.18
N ALA A 214 -0.10 8.15 -5.43
CA ALA A 214 -1.10 8.83 -4.62
C ALA A 214 -1.10 8.32 -3.16
N VAL A 215 -1.00 7.00 -2.97
CA VAL A 215 -0.91 6.38 -1.63
C VAL A 215 0.35 6.85 -0.91
N ALA A 216 1.51 6.87 -1.59
CA ALA A 216 2.77 7.35 -1.03
C ALA A 216 2.67 8.82 -0.58
N PHE A 217 2.03 9.67 -1.38
CA PHE A 217 1.80 11.07 -1.03
C PHE A 217 0.92 11.21 0.22
N VAL A 218 -0.20 10.48 0.29
CA VAL A 218 -1.10 10.48 1.45
C VAL A 218 -0.41 9.95 2.71
N GLN A 219 0.45 8.93 2.60
CA GLN A 219 1.23 8.39 3.71
C GLN A 219 2.21 9.42 4.27
N VAL A 220 2.95 10.13 3.40
CA VAL A 220 3.89 11.18 3.81
C VAL A 220 3.15 12.32 4.50
N LEU A 221 2.04 12.79 3.93
CA LEU A 221 1.20 13.80 4.57
C LEU A 221 0.68 13.34 5.94
N GLY A 222 0.14 12.12 6.01
CA GLY A 222 -0.34 11.52 7.26
C GLY A 222 0.75 11.41 8.33
N ALA A 223 1.95 10.99 7.95
CA ALA A 223 3.09 10.89 8.85
C ALA A 223 3.54 12.27 9.35
N VAL A 224 3.66 13.26 8.46
CA VAL A 224 4.01 14.64 8.83
C VAL A 224 2.97 15.22 9.78
N CYS A 225 1.67 15.08 9.48
CA CYS A 225 0.58 15.49 10.36
C CYS A 225 0.64 14.78 11.72
N ALA A 226 0.92 13.48 11.76
CA ALA A 226 1.04 12.71 12.99
C ALA A 226 2.19 13.23 13.86
N PHE A 227 3.38 13.43 13.30
CA PHE A 227 4.52 13.93 14.06
C PHE A 227 4.36 15.37 14.51
N MET A 228 3.73 16.22 13.70
CA MET A 228 3.36 17.59 14.11
C MET A 228 2.39 17.55 15.28
N LEU A 229 1.33 16.74 15.22
CA LEU A 229 0.35 16.62 16.31
C LEU A 229 0.98 16.04 17.57
N ALA A 230 1.81 15.00 17.45
CA ALA A 230 2.51 14.42 18.58
C ALA A 230 3.43 15.43 19.26
N SER A 231 4.17 16.23 18.47
CA SER A 231 5.04 17.28 18.98
C SER A 231 4.25 18.42 19.63
N ALA A 232 3.11 18.81 19.06
CA ALA A 232 2.21 19.80 19.66
C ALA A 232 1.64 19.32 21.01
N ILE A 233 1.21 18.05 21.08
CA ILE A 233 0.71 17.45 22.33
C ILE A 233 1.82 17.36 23.38
N ARG A 234 3.05 16.95 23.00
CA ARG A 234 4.21 16.94 23.90
C ARG A 234 4.49 18.33 24.46
N ARG A 235 4.61 19.34 23.58
CA ARG A 235 4.81 20.74 23.98
C ARG A 235 3.71 21.23 24.93
N ALA A 236 2.45 20.93 24.63
CA ALA A 236 1.32 21.30 25.49
C ALA A 236 1.38 20.63 26.89
N LYS A 237 1.78 19.35 26.96
CA LYS A 237 1.97 18.63 28.23
C LYS A 237 3.11 19.24 29.04
N THR A 238 4.26 19.52 28.41
CA THR A 238 5.41 20.18 29.06
C THR A 238 5.03 21.55 29.61
N LEU A 239 4.36 22.40 28.80
CA LEU A 239 3.91 23.73 29.24
C LEU A 239 2.95 23.68 30.45
N ARG A 240 2.06 22.67 30.51
CA ARG A 240 1.17 22.46 31.66
C ARG A 240 1.91 21.99 32.91
N ALA A 241 2.98 21.20 32.75
CA ALA A 241 3.85 20.84 33.86
C ALA A 241 4.56 22.08 34.40
N THR A 242 5.20 22.89 33.56
CA THR A 242 5.89 24.12 33.95
C THR A 242 4.96 25.14 34.64
N ARG A 243 3.73 25.34 34.14
CA ARG A 243 2.76 26.23 34.82
C ARG A 243 2.34 25.72 36.21
N ARG A 244 2.16 24.41 36.36
CA ARG A 244 1.85 23.83 37.68
C ARG A 244 3.01 24.06 38.66
N TRP A 245 4.25 23.92 38.20
CA TRP A 245 5.44 24.28 38.96
C TRP A 245 5.47 25.75 39.39
N HIS A 246 5.28 26.69 38.47
CA HIS A 246 5.23 28.11 38.81
C HIS A 246 4.14 28.43 39.84
N LEU A 247 2.94 27.85 39.69
CA LEU A 247 1.86 28.03 40.66
C LEU A 247 2.24 27.48 42.04
N GLN A 248 2.88 26.31 42.11
CA GLN A 248 3.34 25.72 43.38
C GLN A 248 4.46 26.53 44.05
N GLN A 249 5.32 27.18 43.25
CA GLN A 249 6.35 28.10 43.75
C GLN A 249 5.74 29.40 44.27
N SER A 250 4.78 30.00 43.55
CA SER A 250 4.06 31.20 44.01
C SER A 250 3.27 30.96 45.30
N LEU A 251 2.82 29.73 45.54
CA LEU A 251 2.14 29.34 46.78
C LEU A 251 3.12 28.98 47.91
N GLY A 252 4.44 29.04 47.69
CA GLY A 252 5.45 28.71 48.69
C GLY A 252 5.53 27.21 49.06
N ILE A 253 4.93 26.33 48.25
CA ILE A 253 4.79 24.89 48.55
C ILE A 253 6.02 24.08 48.13
N MET A 254 6.91 24.62 47.28
CA MET A 254 8.13 23.94 46.83
C MET A 254 9.39 24.78 47.00
N THR A 255 10.34 24.29 47.79
CA THR A 255 11.63 24.93 48.11
C THR A 255 12.85 24.32 47.41
N LYS A 256 12.72 23.30 46.55
CA LYS A 256 13.86 22.76 45.76
C LYS A 256 13.47 22.46 44.31
N PRO A 257 14.34 22.79 43.32
CA PRO A 257 14.09 22.43 41.93
C PRO A 257 14.22 20.92 41.75
N ILE A 258 13.34 20.32 40.94
CA ILE A 258 13.60 19.00 40.37
C ILE A 258 14.39 19.23 39.09
N GLU A 259 15.58 18.63 39.04
CA GLU A 259 16.42 18.61 37.86
C GLU A 259 15.70 17.85 36.73
N PRO A 260 15.48 18.48 35.56
CA PRO A 260 14.70 17.87 34.50
C PRO A 260 15.46 16.68 33.90
N GLN A 261 14.84 15.49 33.97
CA GLN A 261 15.31 14.31 33.27
C GLN A 261 15.06 14.48 31.75
N TYR A 262 16.02 15.09 31.04
CA TYR A 262 16.02 15.16 29.58
C TYR A 262 16.58 13.87 28.98
N THR A 263 15.74 13.09 28.31
CA THR A 263 16.20 11.99 27.45
C THR A 263 16.71 12.53 26.11
N GLY A 264 18.02 12.77 26.04
CA GLY A 264 18.90 12.37 24.92
C GLY A 264 18.85 13.07 23.55
N MET A 265 17.84 13.86 23.16
CA MET A 265 17.76 14.35 21.75
C MET A 265 17.63 15.86 21.50
N GLU A 266 17.63 16.73 22.51
CA GLU A 266 17.40 18.18 22.32
C GLU A 266 18.59 19.06 22.74
N LYS A 267 19.83 18.57 22.54
CA LYS A 267 21.06 19.30 22.90
C LYS A 267 21.46 20.41 21.90
N SER A 268 20.69 20.62 20.82
CA SER A 268 21.08 21.57 19.76
C SER A 268 20.31 22.91 19.74
N GLU A 269 19.21 23.06 20.49
CA GLU A 269 18.43 24.33 20.52
C GLU A 269 18.61 25.13 21.82
N ALA A 270 19.38 24.63 22.78
CA ALA A 270 19.55 25.24 24.11
C ALA A 270 20.58 26.38 24.18
N ASN A 271 20.81 27.12 23.08
CA ASN A 271 21.70 28.29 23.08
C ASN A 271 20.94 29.61 22.81
N VAL A 272 19.65 29.67 23.16
CA VAL A 272 18.86 30.91 23.12
C VAL A 272 18.66 31.39 24.56
N ASP A 273 19.40 32.45 24.87
CA ASP A 273 19.40 33.19 26.13
C ASP A 273 17.97 33.66 26.53
N PRO A 274 17.45 33.28 27.72
CA PRO A 274 16.12 33.66 28.17
C PRO A 274 15.95 35.14 28.57
N ASP A 275 17.03 35.90 28.75
CA ASP A 275 16.98 37.21 29.42
C ASP A 275 16.57 38.40 28.54
N LYS A 276 16.20 38.17 27.27
CA LYS A 276 15.96 39.27 26.31
C LYS A 276 14.53 39.86 26.28
N TYR A 277 13.60 39.39 27.12
CA TYR A 277 12.18 39.78 27.06
C TYR A 277 11.57 40.30 28.37
N LEU A 278 12.33 41.05 29.17
CA LEU A 278 11.76 41.83 30.28
C LEU A 278 11.60 43.30 29.88
N PRO A 279 10.36 43.83 29.75
CA PRO A 279 10.16 45.27 29.64
C PRO A 279 10.39 45.92 31.01
N THR A 280 11.40 46.79 31.09
CA THR A 280 11.66 47.66 32.24
C THR A 280 10.51 48.65 32.43
N SER A 281 9.81 48.58 33.57
CA SER A 281 8.96 49.69 34.01
C SER A 281 9.81 50.72 34.77
N PRO A 282 9.57 52.04 34.61
CA PRO A 282 10.22 53.05 35.43
C PRO A 282 9.50 53.16 36.78
N SER A 283 10.27 53.03 37.86
CA SER A 283 9.85 53.33 39.22
C SER A 283 9.75 54.84 39.45
N VAL A 284 8.63 55.25 40.04
CA VAL A 284 8.42 56.56 40.67
C VAL A 284 9.32 56.67 41.91
N ASN A 285 10.20 57.67 41.91
CA ASN A 285 10.50 58.60 43.02
C ASN A 285 11.46 59.68 42.52
#